data_AF-A0A7W2NBV7-F1
#
_entry.id   AF-A0A7W2NBV7-F1
#
_cell.length_a   1.000
_cell.length_b   1.000
_cell.length_c   1.000
_cell.angle_alpha   90.00
_cell.angle_beta   90.00
_cell.angle_gamma   90.00
#
_symmetry.space_group_name_H-M   'P 1'
#
loop_
_entity.id
_entity.type
_entity.pdbx_description
1 polymer ?
#
loop_
_entity_poly.entity_id
_entity_poly.type
_entity_poly.pdbx_seq_one_letter_code
_entity_poly.pdbx_strand_id
1 'polypeptide(L)'
;MNLTILTEKINAIFNEKKLLALAREKKFLLRSRQLNPLKLLLSAITTLGSQSKANLADIHRHYQHLSGMTINYKPFHNQIKKTQCHDFFKECFTYVMQSWVLQSLKLTSLSTGAAFPFSQIKLHDGCSFQVHDNLQQIYPGRFK
;
A
#
# COMPACT_ATOMS: atom_id res chain seq x y z
N MET A 1 -10.26 3.29 17.31
CA MET A 1 -9.56 4.32 16.50
C MET A 1 -10.61 5.26 15.93
N ASN A 2 -10.53 6.56 16.17
CA ASN A 2 -11.54 7.50 15.68
C ASN A 2 -11.32 7.70 14.17
N LEU A 3 -12.18 7.09 13.34
CA LEU A 3 -12.04 7.04 11.88
C LEU A 3 -11.86 8.43 11.27
N THR A 4 -12.50 9.44 11.85
CA THR A 4 -12.47 10.84 11.39
C THR A 4 -11.05 11.42 11.35
N ILE A 5 -10.25 11.19 12.39
CA ILE A 5 -8.87 11.72 12.48
C ILE A 5 -7.95 11.02 11.47
N LEU A 6 -8.12 9.70 11.27
CA LEU A 6 -7.34 8.97 10.29
C LEU A 6 -7.70 9.43 8.86
N THR A 7 -8.99 9.60 8.58
CA THR A 7 -9.47 10.09 7.29
C THR A 7 -8.96 11.50 6.99
N GLU A 8 -8.97 12.41 7.96
CA GLU A 8 -8.41 13.77 7.81
C GLU A 8 -6.91 13.75 7.48
N LYS A 9 -6.12 12.97 8.24
CA LYS A 9 -4.69 12.84 8.00
C LYS A 9 -4.40 12.21 6.63
N ILE A 10 -5.10 11.14 6.27
CA ILE A 10 -4.99 10.51 4.95
C ILE A 10 -5.35 11.51 3.86
N ASN A 11 -6.41 12.29 4.00
CA ASN A 11 -6.83 13.29 3.02
C ASN A 11 -5.81 14.45 2.86
N ALA A 12 -5.10 14.81 3.93
CA ALA A 12 -4.03 15.82 3.88
C ALA A 12 -2.85 15.36 3.00
N ILE A 13 -2.55 14.06 3.00
CA ILE A 13 -1.52 13.46 2.15
C ILE A 13 -2.08 13.18 0.74
N PHE A 14 -3.21 12.50 0.69
CA PHE A 14 -3.85 11.98 -0.49
C PHE A 14 -5.18 12.68 -0.74
N ASN A 15 -5.17 13.65 -1.63
CA ASN A 15 -6.41 14.09 -2.26
C ASN A 15 -6.71 13.24 -3.51
N GLU A 16 -7.97 13.23 -3.92
CA GLU A 16 -8.44 12.41 -5.05
C GLU A 16 -7.64 12.66 -6.33
N LYS A 17 -7.29 13.93 -6.61
CA LYS A 17 -6.51 14.31 -7.80
C LYS A 17 -5.10 13.69 -7.79
N LYS A 18 -4.39 13.75 -6.66
CA LYS A 18 -3.05 13.15 -6.49
C LYS A 18 -3.09 11.64 -6.69
N LEU A 19 -4.06 10.96 -6.08
CA LEU A 19 -4.18 9.50 -6.21
C LEU A 19 -4.54 9.06 -7.62
N LEU A 20 -5.43 9.81 -8.30
CA LEU A 20 -5.75 9.53 -9.70
C LEU A 20 -4.54 9.73 -10.61
N ALA A 21 -3.74 10.78 -10.39
CA ALA A 21 -2.50 11.01 -11.13
C ALA A 21 -1.50 9.87 -10.91
N LEU A 22 -1.30 9.46 -9.67
CA LEU A 22 -0.39 8.37 -9.31
C LEU A 22 -0.83 7.03 -9.92
N ALA A 23 -2.13 6.72 -9.85
CA ALA A 23 -2.67 5.52 -10.46
C ALA A 23 -2.50 5.49 -11.99
N ARG A 24 -2.53 6.65 -12.66
CA ARG A 24 -2.24 6.76 -14.09
C ARG A 24 -0.75 6.62 -14.40
N GLU A 25 0.11 7.25 -13.61
CA GLU A 25 1.57 7.15 -13.74
C GLU A 25 2.03 5.69 -13.65
N LYS A 26 1.54 4.95 -12.65
CA LYS A 26 1.84 3.52 -12.50
C LYS A 26 1.08 2.62 -13.49
N LYS A 27 0.34 3.20 -14.45
CA LYS A 27 -0.48 2.51 -15.46
C LYS A 27 -1.52 1.57 -14.85
N PHE A 28 -1.87 1.77 -13.57
CA PHE A 28 -2.93 1.02 -12.89
C PHE A 28 -4.31 1.40 -13.46
N LEU A 29 -4.50 2.68 -13.74
CA LEU A 29 -5.66 3.19 -14.48
C LEU A 29 -5.27 3.65 -15.89
N LEU A 30 -5.64 2.87 -16.90
CA LEU A 30 -5.56 3.27 -18.32
C LEU A 30 -6.87 3.92 -18.82
N ARG A 31 -8.02 3.58 -18.23
CA ARG A 31 -9.34 4.20 -18.45
C ARG A 31 -10.11 4.24 -17.13
N SER A 32 -10.72 5.37 -16.79
CA SER A 32 -11.35 5.65 -15.48
C SER A 32 -12.69 4.92 -15.23
N ARG A 33 -12.99 3.81 -15.91
CA ARG A 33 -14.37 3.29 -16.02
C ARG A 33 -14.75 2.16 -15.07
N GLN A 34 -13.82 1.55 -14.31
CA GLN A 34 -14.17 0.35 -13.52
C GLN A 34 -13.69 0.33 -12.07
N LEU A 35 -12.76 1.20 -11.68
CA LEU A 35 -12.23 1.19 -10.32
C LEU A 35 -11.75 2.58 -9.91
N ASN A 36 -12.12 3.01 -8.70
CA ASN A 36 -11.65 4.26 -8.10
C ASN A 36 -10.48 3.94 -7.12
N PRO A 37 -9.24 4.39 -7.40
CA PRO A 37 -8.06 4.08 -6.59
C PRO A 37 -8.11 4.64 -5.17
N LEU A 38 -8.69 5.83 -4.96
CA LEU A 38 -8.87 6.39 -3.62
C LEU A 38 -9.81 5.51 -2.80
N LYS A 39 -10.94 5.12 -3.40
CA LYS A 39 -11.91 4.24 -2.74
C LYS A 39 -11.30 2.86 -2.48
N LEU A 40 -10.47 2.34 -3.38
CA LEU A 40 -9.74 1.09 -3.17
C LEU A 40 -8.77 1.19 -1.99
N LEU A 41 -7.94 2.23 -1.94
CA LEU A 41 -6.98 2.46 -0.87
C LEU A 41 -7.67 2.58 0.50
N LEU A 42 -8.72 3.41 0.59
CA LEU A 42 -9.50 3.57 1.81
C LEU A 42 -10.16 2.26 2.24
N SER A 43 -10.70 1.49 1.29
CA SER A 43 -11.36 0.21 1.61
C SER A 43 -10.37 -0.81 2.14
N ALA A 44 -9.15 -0.87 1.60
CA ALA A 44 -8.10 -1.74 2.11
C ALA A 44 -7.68 -1.33 3.53
N ILE A 45 -7.39 -0.04 3.75
CA ILE A 45 -6.95 0.47 5.07
C ILE A 45 -8.04 0.24 6.12
N THR A 46 -9.29 0.60 5.84
CA THR A 46 -10.39 0.45 6.79
C THR A 46 -10.65 -1.01 7.13
N THR A 47 -10.67 -1.89 6.12
CA THR A 47 -10.96 -3.32 6.33
C THR A 47 -9.84 -4.00 7.11
N LEU A 48 -8.59 -3.84 6.67
CA LEU A 48 -7.43 -4.47 7.30
C LEU A 48 -7.10 -3.86 8.67
N GLY A 49 -7.39 -2.56 8.86
CA GLY A 49 -7.15 -1.86 10.12
C GLY A 49 -8.24 -2.06 11.18
N SER A 50 -9.44 -2.53 10.81
CA SER A 50 -10.57 -2.67 11.73
C SER A 50 -10.96 -4.12 12.03
N GLN A 51 -10.38 -5.11 11.34
CA GLN A 51 -10.76 -6.51 11.47
C GLN A 51 -9.52 -7.41 11.58
N SER A 52 -9.50 -8.31 12.55
CA SER A 52 -8.35 -9.20 12.81
C SER A 52 -8.20 -10.37 11.82
N LYS A 53 -9.26 -10.71 11.09
CA LYS A 53 -9.29 -11.81 10.10
C LYS A 53 -9.86 -11.35 8.76
N ALA A 54 -9.57 -10.09 8.39
CA ALA A 54 -9.98 -9.54 7.12
C ALA A 54 -9.44 -10.36 5.94
N ASN A 55 -10.29 -10.60 4.95
CA ASN A 55 -9.95 -11.24 3.69
C ASN A 55 -10.32 -10.35 2.49
N LEU A 56 -9.99 -10.81 1.29
CA LEU A 56 -10.22 -10.06 0.06
C LEU A 56 -11.71 -9.77 -0.22
N ALA A 57 -12.61 -10.68 0.17
CA ALA A 57 -14.05 -10.46 0.02
C ALA A 57 -14.56 -9.36 0.95
N ASP A 58 -13.96 -9.21 2.13
CA ASP A 58 -14.30 -8.11 3.05
C ASP A 58 -13.91 -6.76 2.43
N ILE A 59 -12.70 -6.67 1.86
CA ILE A 59 -12.22 -5.48 1.15
C ILE A 59 -13.14 -5.16 -0.04
N HIS A 60 -13.54 -6.18 -0.79
CA HIS A 60 -14.46 -6.03 -1.93
C HIS A 60 -15.83 -5.50 -1.51
N ARG A 61 -16.44 -6.04 -0.45
CA ARG A 61 -17.72 -5.54 0.08
C ARG A 61 -17.60 -4.09 0.55
N HIS A 62 -16.53 -3.75 1.27
CA HIS A 62 -16.29 -2.39 1.73
C HIS A 62 -16.07 -1.42 0.56
N TYR A 63 -15.35 -1.86 -0.48
CA TYR A 63 -15.17 -1.08 -1.71
C TYR A 63 -16.49 -0.78 -2.40
N GLN A 64 -17.36 -1.77 -2.59
CA GLN A 64 -18.67 -1.55 -3.21
C GLN A 64 -19.51 -0.57 -2.40
N HIS A 65 -19.50 -0.71 -1.07
CA HIS A 65 -20.19 0.22 -0.17
C HIS A 65 -19.65 1.66 -0.29
N LEU A 66 -18.32 1.84 -0.25
CA LEU A 66 -17.71 3.17 -0.23
C LEU A 66 -17.70 3.88 -1.60
N SER A 67 -17.62 3.11 -2.69
CA SER A 67 -17.58 3.62 -4.05
C SER A 67 -18.96 3.78 -4.70
N GLY A 68 -19.98 3.09 -4.19
CA GLY A 68 -21.29 2.99 -4.84
C GLY A 68 -21.27 2.22 -6.16
N MET A 69 -20.12 1.64 -6.54
CA MET A 69 -19.95 0.90 -7.79
C MET A 69 -20.15 -0.59 -7.55
N THR A 70 -21.13 -1.18 -8.24
CA THR A 70 -21.31 -2.64 -8.27
C THR A 70 -20.29 -3.27 -9.20
N ILE A 71 -19.27 -3.92 -8.64
CA ILE A 71 -18.24 -4.66 -9.39
C ILE A 71 -18.28 -6.11 -8.96
N ASN A 72 -18.31 -7.04 -9.92
CA ASN A 72 -18.23 -8.47 -9.61
C ASN A 72 -16.88 -8.84 -8.98
N TYR A 73 -16.88 -9.84 -8.11
CA TYR A 73 -15.68 -10.25 -7.36
C TYR A 73 -14.51 -10.63 -8.28
N LYS A 74 -14.76 -11.40 -9.36
CA LYS A 74 -13.70 -11.85 -10.28
C LYS A 74 -12.98 -10.68 -10.99
N PRO A 75 -13.66 -9.70 -11.61
CA PRO A 75 -13.04 -8.48 -12.11
C PRO A 75 -12.26 -7.70 -11.04
N PHE A 76 -12.81 -7.57 -9.83
CA PHE A 76 -12.13 -6.88 -8.73
C PHE A 76 -10.83 -7.58 -8.33
N HIS A 77 -10.87 -8.89 -8.10
CA HIS A 77 -9.71 -9.73 -7.84
C HIS A 77 -8.65 -9.58 -8.95
N ASN A 78 -9.06 -9.58 -10.22
CA ASN A 78 -8.14 -9.43 -11.34
C ASN A 78 -7.44 -8.05 -11.36
N GLN A 79 -8.06 -6.99 -10.83
CA GLN A 79 -7.39 -5.70 -10.68
C GLN A 79 -6.32 -5.75 -9.58
N ILE A 80 -6.60 -6.42 -8.47
CA ILE A 80 -5.66 -6.54 -7.34
C ILE A 80 -4.46 -7.42 -7.68
N LYS A 81 -4.66 -8.46 -8.49
CA LYS A 81 -3.58 -9.36 -8.94
C LYS A 81 -2.53 -8.67 -9.83
N LYS A 82 -2.84 -7.49 -10.39
CA LYS A 82 -1.92 -6.76 -11.27
C LYS A 82 -0.71 -6.25 -10.49
N THR A 83 0.48 -6.40 -11.06
CA THR A 83 1.72 -5.80 -10.52
C THR A 83 1.58 -4.29 -10.33
N GLN A 84 0.86 -3.61 -11.23
CA GLN A 84 0.60 -2.17 -11.12
C GLN A 84 -0.20 -1.79 -9.87
N CYS A 85 -1.07 -2.68 -9.38
CA CYS A 85 -1.80 -2.47 -8.13
C CYS A 85 -0.84 -2.54 -6.94
N HIS A 86 0.07 -3.52 -6.95
CA HIS A 86 1.12 -3.63 -5.95
C HIS A 86 2.03 -2.39 -5.95
N ASP A 87 2.51 -1.95 -7.11
CA ASP A 87 3.34 -0.76 -7.24
C ASP A 87 2.62 0.50 -6.74
N PHE A 88 1.32 0.62 -7.03
CA PHE A 88 0.50 1.71 -6.52
C PHE A 88 0.40 1.73 -4.99
N PHE A 89 0.08 0.59 -4.35
CA PHE A 89 0.01 0.52 -2.89
C PHE A 89 1.36 0.77 -2.22
N LYS A 90 2.44 0.23 -2.80
CA LYS A 90 3.81 0.45 -2.33
C LYS A 90 4.16 1.94 -2.36
N GLU A 91 3.88 2.62 -3.46
CA GLU A 91 4.16 4.05 -3.59
C GLU A 91 3.29 4.90 -2.64
N CYS A 92 2.02 4.55 -2.44
CA CYS A 92 1.18 5.20 -1.44
C CYS A 92 1.80 5.06 -0.04
N PHE A 93 2.23 3.86 0.34
CA PHE A 93 2.89 3.65 1.62
C PHE A 93 4.20 4.46 1.74
N THR A 94 5.03 4.46 0.70
CA THR A 94 6.26 5.26 0.64
C THR A 94 5.98 6.74 0.89
N TYR A 95 4.97 7.31 0.21
CA TYR A 95 4.63 8.72 0.34
C TYR A 95 4.15 9.08 1.76
N VAL A 96 3.39 8.19 2.40
CA VAL A 96 2.99 8.34 3.81
C VAL A 96 4.19 8.29 4.72
N MET A 97 5.09 7.33 4.56
CA MET A 97 6.29 7.20 5.39
C MET A 97 7.23 8.40 5.24
N GLN A 98 7.41 8.89 4.02
CA GLN A 98 8.20 10.10 3.77
C GLN A 98 7.57 11.34 4.44
N SER A 99 6.25 11.46 4.36
CA SER A 99 5.53 12.64 4.87
C SER A 99 5.34 12.63 6.38
N TRP A 100 5.08 11.47 7.00
CA TRP A 100 4.82 11.37 8.43
C TRP A 100 6.02 10.91 9.24
N VAL A 101 6.76 9.91 8.78
CA VAL A 101 7.80 9.30 9.60
C VAL A 101 9.12 10.03 9.46
N LEU A 102 9.58 10.31 8.24
CA LEU A 102 10.86 11.00 8.04
C LEU A 102 10.80 12.46 8.49
N GLN A 103 9.69 13.16 8.26
CA GLN A 103 9.52 14.54 8.71
C GLN A 103 9.37 14.64 10.24
N SER A 104 8.61 13.75 10.88
CA SER A 104 8.41 13.81 12.34
C SER A 104 9.60 13.29 13.13
N LEU A 105 10.30 12.25 12.64
CA LEU A 105 11.44 11.67 13.36
C LEU A 105 12.79 12.30 12.97
N LYS A 106 12.83 13.20 11.97
CA LYS A 106 14.06 13.82 11.44
C LYS A 106 15.15 12.81 11.08
N LEU A 107 14.76 11.59 10.71
CA LEU A 107 15.66 10.49 10.34
C LEU A 107 16.19 10.68 8.92
N THR A 108 16.76 11.84 8.61
CA THR A 108 17.42 12.12 7.33
C THR A 108 18.93 11.95 7.41
N SER A 109 19.48 11.95 8.62
CA SER A 109 20.90 11.76 8.89
C SER A 109 21.11 11.05 10.24
N LEU A 110 22.31 10.54 10.44
CA LEU A 110 22.80 10.07 11.74
C LEU A 110 22.80 11.24 12.74
N SER A 111 22.89 10.94 14.04
CA SER A 111 23.04 11.96 15.09
C SER A 111 24.25 12.89 14.87
N THR A 112 25.24 12.43 14.11
CA THR A 112 26.44 13.17 13.68
C THR A 112 26.20 14.12 12.49
N GLY A 113 25.01 14.08 11.87
CA GLY A 113 24.69 14.82 10.64
C GLY A 113 25.13 14.13 9.35
N ALA A 114 25.88 13.02 9.42
CA ALA A 114 26.26 12.25 8.24
C ALA A 114 25.08 11.50 7.62
N ALA A 115 25.13 11.27 6.31
CA ALA A 115 24.13 10.46 5.61
C ALA A 115 24.13 9.01 6.15
N PHE A 116 22.99 8.34 6.08
CA PHE A 116 22.94 6.92 6.39
C PHE A 116 23.80 6.12 5.40
N PRO A 117 24.55 5.11 5.86
CA PRO A 117 25.39 4.28 4.99
C PRO A 117 24.58 3.28 4.15
N PHE A 118 23.25 3.34 4.22
CA PHE A 118 22.31 2.47 3.50
C PHE A 118 21.16 3.30 2.92
N SER A 119 20.67 2.90 1.76
CA SER A 119 19.52 3.53 1.09
C SER A 119 18.20 2.79 1.35
N GLN A 120 18.26 1.53 1.79
CA GLN A 120 17.10 0.69 2.02
C GLN A 120 17.38 -0.36 3.09
N ILE A 121 16.43 -0.56 4.00
CA ILE A 121 16.40 -1.69 4.92
C ILE A 121 15.37 -2.69 4.38
N LYS A 122 15.79 -3.91 4.10
CA LYS A 122 14.89 -5.01 3.73
C LYS A 122 14.60 -5.84 4.97
N LEU A 123 13.35 -5.79 5.44
CA LEU A 123 12.89 -6.60 6.57
C LEU A 123 12.38 -7.94 6.03
N HIS A 124 12.86 -9.04 6.61
CA HIS A 124 12.25 -10.34 6.38
C HIS A 124 11.09 -10.49 7.37
N ASP A 125 9.89 -10.73 6.82
CA ASP A 125 8.63 -10.84 7.55
C ASP A 125 8.63 -11.98 8.60
N GLY A 126 9.58 -12.92 8.50
CA GLY A 126 9.63 -14.12 9.35
C GLY A 126 8.77 -15.25 8.80
N CYS A 127 8.03 -15.03 7.70
CA CYS A 127 7.30 -16.09 7.03
C CYS A 127 8.25 -17.18 6.49
N SER A 128 7.88 -18.43 6.74
CA SER A 128 8.66 -19.60 6.31
C SER A 128 8.34 -20.03 4.87
N PHE A 129 7.97 -19.09 3.99
CA PHE A 129 7.59 -19.40 2.60
C PHE A 129 8.68 -19.08 1.57
N GLN A 130 9.40 -17.97 1.71
CA GLN A 130 10.44 -17.57 0.76
C GLN A 130 11.46 -16.65 1.44
N VAL A 131 12.75 -16.85 1.14
CA VAL A 131 13.81 -15.90 1.49
C VAL A 131 14.01 -14.92 0.31
N HIS A 132 14.38 -13.68 0.61
CA HIS A 132 14.70 -12.70 -0.44
C HIS A 132 15.77 -13.26 -1.39
N ASP A 133 15.63 -13.06 -2.71
CA ASP A 133 16.48 -13.67 -3.73
C ASP A 133 17.99 -13.46 -3.47
N ASN A 134 18.40 -12.24 -3.13
CA ASN A 134 19.78 -11.91 -2.75
C ASN A 134 20.33 -12.68 -1.52
N LEU A 135 19.49 -13.36 -0.74
CA LEU A 135 19.86 -14.16 0.42
C LEU A 135 19.75 -15.67 0.16
N GLN A 136 19.25 -16.10 -1.00
CA GLN A 136 19.11 -17.52 -1.34
C GLN A 136 20.46 -18.26 -1.32
N GLN A 137 21.54 -17.61 -1.78
CA GLN A 137 22.88 -18.20 -1.78
C GLN A 137 23.45 -18.34 -0.36
N ILE A 138 23.05 -17.46 0.56
CA ILE A 138 23.51 -17.45 1.96
C ILE A 138 22.71 -18.47 2.79
N TYR A 139 21.43 -18.65 2.47
CA TYR A 139 20.53 -19.61 3.12
C TYR A 139 19.97 -20.62 2.11
N PRO A 140 20.81 -21.52 1.55
CA PRO A 140 20.44 -22.44 0.46
C PRO A 140 19.49 -23.59 0.86
N GLY A 141 18.84 -23.46 2.02
CA GLY A 141 17.99 -24.49 2.64
C GLY A 141 16.57 -24.53 2.08
N ARG A 142 15.56 -24.49 2.96
CA ARG A 142 14.13 -24.74 2.72
C ARG A 142 13.46 -24.01 1.54
N PHE A 143 14.10 -22.97 0.99
CA PHE A 143 13.55 -22.05 -0.01
C PHE A 143 14.17 -22.28 -1.40
N LYS A 144 14.20 -23.53 -1.87
CA LYS A 144 14.56 -23.87 -3.25
C LYS A 144 13.39 -23.63 -4.21
#